data_AF-A0A8I1UNP7-F1
#
_entry.id   AF-A0A8I1UNP7-F1
#
_cell.length_a   1.000
_cell.length_b   1.000
_cell.length_c   1.000
_cell.angle_alpha   90.00
_cell.angle_beta   90.00
_cell.angle_gamma   90.00
#
_symmetry.space_group_name_H-M   'P 1'
#
loop_
_entity.id
_entity.type
_entity.pdbx_description
1 polymer ?
#
loop_
_entity_poly.entity_id
_entity_poly.type
_entity_poly.pdbx_seq_one_letter_code
_entity_poly.pdbx_strand_id
1 'polypeptide(L)'
;MAEDADQWMSAHDTLAVLASGIERSEAAKMIKTWASKGLVPARAKLIWKKQQWREPDVSTDAPLPEYFWNSRTPTRQLESGVKRIEEDWTLGNFESWVHEHYVSNGGRAYREVLYQAFGVEFECSDLVALLPPHLKPKQSKRGRPPKYDWPAIEAAVLEQIGTGTSKPEILADVERAFAEAFGGLDKPPAESTIREHAATVWAKYQKAGK
;
A
#
# COMPACT_ATOMS: atom_id res chain seq x y z
N MET A 1 4.41 -18.63 -20.44
CA MET A 1 3.31 -17.85 -19.86
C MET A 1 3.68 -17.68 -18.40
N ALA A 2 4.36 -16.57 -18.08
CA ALA A 2 4.77 -16.32 -16.71
C ALA A 2 3.52 -15.89 -15.95
N GLU A 3 3.27 -16.56 -14.83
CA GLU A 3 2.26 -16.19 -13.85
C GLU A 3 2.46 -14.71 -13.51
N ASP A 4 1.50 -13.86 -13.87
CA ASP A 4 1.33 -12.55 -13.24
C ASP A 4 1.06 -12.87 -11.77
N ALA A 5 2.13 -12.98 -10.97
CA ALA A 5 2.01 -13.18 -9.54
C ALA A 5 1.19 -12.01 -9.02
N ASP A 6 0.01 -12.29 -8.47
CA ASP A 6 -0.91 -11.29 -7.93
C ASP A 6 -0.11 -10.31 -7.06
N GLN A 7 0.11 -9.12 -7.58
CA GLN A 7 0.98 -8.15 -6.92
C GLN A 7 0.16 -7.52 -5.79
N TRP A 8 0.52 -7.85 -4.57
CA TRP A 8 -0.08 -7.27 -3.37
C TRP A 8 0.65 -5.97 -3.02
N MET A 9 -0.13 -4.95 -2.68
CA MET A 9 0.36 -3.62 -2.33
C MET A 9 -0.05 -3.27 -0.91
N SER A 10 0.86 -2.71 -0.12
CA SER A 10 0.58 -2.31 1.26
C SER A 10 -0.56 -1.29 1.31
N ALA A 11 -1.28 -1.23 2.44
CA ALA A 11 -2.30 -0.20 2.65
C ALA A 11 -1.72 1.22 2.50
N HIS A 12 -0.46 1.42 2.94
CA HIS A 12 0.25 2.70 2.82
C HIS A 12 0.44 3.10 1.36
N ASP A 13 1.02 2.21 0.55
CA ASP A 13 1.32 2.47 -0.86
C ASP A 13 0.05 2.61 -1.67
N THR A 14 -0.94 1.74 -1.39
CA THR A 14 -2.27 1.79 -2.00
C THR A 14 -2.91 3.16 -1.80
N LEU A 15 -2.86 3.67 -0.56
CA LEU A 15 -3.39 4.99 -0.24
C LEU A 15 -2.57 6.10 -0.90
N ALA A 16 -1.24 5.99 -0.93
CA ALA A 16 -0.37 6.98 -1.56
C ALA A 16 -0.62 7.09 -3.07
N VAL A 17 -0.84 5.95 -3.76
CA VAL A 17 -1.18 5.90 -5.19
C VAL A 17 -2.50 6.61 -5.47
N LEU A 18 -3.56 6.32 -4.71
CA LEU A 18 -4.84 7.00 -4.93
C LEU A 18 -4.80 8.48 -4.54
N ALA A 19 -4.14 8.81 -3.42
CA ALA A 19 -4.05 10.17 -2.92
C ALA A 19 -3.20 11.10 -3.80
N SER A 20 -2.56 10.61 -4.86
CA SER A 20 -1.79 11.44 -5.78
C SER A 20 -2.66 12.42 -6.59
N GLY A 21 -3.98 12.22 -6.65
CA GLY A 21 -4.89 13.12 -7.35
C GLY A 21 -6.24 13.39 -6.67
N ILE A 22 -6.44 12.90 -5.45
CA ILE A 22 -7.60 13.21 -4.59
C ILE A 22 -7.18 13.35 -3.14
N GLU A 23 -8.05 13.87 -2.28
CA GLU A 23 -7.78 14.00 -0.85
C GLU A 23 -7.56 12.62 -0.20
N ARG A 24 -6.59 12.51 0.71
CA ARG A 24 -6.25 11.24 1.38
C ARG A 24 -7.46 10.59 2.07
N SER A 25 -8.34 11.38 2.70
CA SER A 25 -9.54 10.83 3.35
C SER A 25 -10.58 10.31 2.35
N GLU A 26 -10.65 10.89 1.15
CA GLU A 26 -11.51 10.44 0.06
C GLU A 26 -10.97 9.15 -0.55
N ALA A 27 -9.67 9.07 -0.81
CA ALA A 27 -8.99 7.85 -1.27
C ALA A 27 -9.25 6.67 -0.32
N ALA A 28 -9.06 6.87 0.99
CA ALA A 28 -9.33 5.84 2.00
C ALA A 28 -10.81 5.39 1.98
N LYS A 29 -11.76 6.32 1.85
CA LYS A 29 -13.20 5.97 1.72
C LYS A 29 -13.48 5.17 0.46
N MET A 30 -12.86 5.51 -0.67
CA MET A 30 -13.01 4.78 -1.93
C MET A 30 -12.49 3.35 -1.81
N ILE A 31 -11.27 3.17 -1.31
CA ILE A 31 -10.65 1.84 -1.12
C ILE A 31 -11.55 0.96 -0.27
N LYS A 32 -12.01 1.46 0.89
CA LYS A 32 -12.93 0.71 1.76
C LYS A 32 -14.24 0.37 1.05
N THR A 33 -14.79 1.30 0.28
CA THR A 33 -16.03 1.06 -0.49
C THR A 33 -15.86 -0.02 -1.54
N TRP A 34 -14.68 -0.12 -2.16
CA TRP A 34 -14.39 -1.17 -3.13
C TRP A 34 -14.18 -2.52 -2.45
N ALA A 35 -13.35 -2.55 -1.40
CA ALA A 35 -13.11 -3.76 -0.62
C ALA A 35 -14.40 -4.30 0.02
N SER A 36 -15.29 -3.42 0.46
CA SER A 36 -16.57 -3.81 1.06
C SER A 36 -17.61 -4.34 0.06
N LYS A 37 -17.36 -4.15 -1.24
CA LYS A 37 -18.14 -4.70 -2.35
C LYS A 37 -17.45 -5.89 -3.02
N GLY A 38 -16.33 -6.36 -2.47
CA GLY A 38 -15.51 -7.43 -3.07
C GLY A 38 -14.86 -7.03 -4.40
N LEU A 39 -14.74 -5.73 -4.70
CA LEU A 39 -14.15 -5.24 -5.94
C LEU A 39 -12.63 -5.13 -5.89
N VAL A 40 -12.06 -5.03 -4.68
CA VAL A 40 -10.61 -5.09 -4.45
C VAL A 40 -10.40 -6.07 -3.31
N PRO A 41 -9.84 -7.25 -3.60
CA PRO A 41 -9.46 -8.21 -2.57
C PRO A 41 -8.47 -7.57 -1.60
N ALA A 42 -8.69 -7.82 -0.32
CA ALA A 42 -7.81 -7.37 0.74
C ALA A 42 -7.42 -8.55 1.61
N ARG A 43 -6.18 -8.53 2.11
CA ARG A 43 -5.67 -9.52 3.05
C ARG A 43 -4.89 -8.83 4.15
N ALA A 44 -4.61 -9.56 5.22
CA ALA A 44 -3.73 -9.10 6.28
C ALA A 44 -2.67 -10.15 6.57
N LYS A 45 -1.45 -9.70 6.89
CA LYS A 45 -0.37 -10.58 7.36
C LYS A 45 -0.75 -11.31 8.65
N LEU A 46 -1.49 -10.63 9.52
CA LEU A 46 -2.00 -11.20 10.75
C LEU A 46 -3.42 -10.69 11.00
N ILE A 47 -4.34 -11.61 11.28
CA ILE A 47 -5.69 -11.29 11.75
C ILE A 47 -5.83 -11.86 13.16
N TRP A 48 -6.21 -11.01 14.09
CA TRP A 48 -6.58 -11.37 15.44
C TRP A 48 -8.08 -11.16 15.63
N LYS A 49 -8.82 -12.24 15.90
CA LYS A 49 -10.28 -12.21 16.09
C LYS A 49 -10.60 -12.52 17.55
N LYS A 50 -11.13 -11.53 18.27
CA LYS A 50 -11.51 -11.68 19.67
C LYS A 50 -13.03 -11.76 19.81
N GLN A 51 -13.51 -12.82 20.43
CA GLN A 51 -14.91 -13.02 20.80
C GLN A 51 -15.05 -12.87 22.31
N GLN A 52 -16.19 -12.37 22.79
CA GLN A 52 -16.36 -11.90 24.17
C GLN A 52 -16.06 -12.97 25.26
N TRP A 53 -15.98 -14.26 24.91
CA TRP A 53 -15.78 -15.37 25.86
C TRP A 53 -14.92 -16.51 25.31
N ARG A 54 -14.10 -16.27 24.28
CA ARG A 54 -13.21 -17.28 23.71
C ARG A 54 -11.78 -16.78 23.62
N GLU A 55 -10.86 -17.73 23.61
CA GLU A 55 -9.50 -17.44 23.18
C GLU A 55 -9.54 -16.82 21.77
N PRO A 56 -8.71 -15.81 21.52
CA PRO A 56 -8.70 -15.20 20.22
C PRO A 56 -8.24 -16.17 19.14
N ASP A 57 -8.91 -16.11 18.00
CA ASP A 57 -8.49 -16.82 16.79
C ASP A 57 -7.46 -15.97 16.05
N VAL A 58 -6.34 -16.60 15.66
CA VAL A 58 -5.21 -15.94 15.01
C VAL A 58 -5.00 -16.59 13.66
N SER A 59 -5.03 -15.80 12.60
CA SER A 59 -4.79 -16.26 11.23
C SER A 59 -3.66 -15.45 10.61
N THR A 60 -2.82 -16.10 9.80
CA THR A 60 -1.71 -15.46 9.07
C THR A 60 -2.00 -15.45 7.58
N ASP A 61 -1.56 -14.39 6.89
CA ASP A 61 -1.74 -14.18 5.43
C ASP A 61 -3.18 -14.50 4.94
N ALA A 62 -4.17 -14.06 5.70
CA ALA A 62 -5.57 -14.42 5.50
C ALA A 62 -6.36 -13.29 4.83
N PRO A 63 -7.34 -13.62 3.96
CA PRO A 63 -8.20 -12.62 3.34
C PRO A 63 -9.07 -11.92 4.39
N LEU A 64 -9.27 -10.61 4.19
CA LEU A 64 -10.22 -9.83 4.97
C LEU A 64 -11.61 -9.94 4.34
N PRO A 65 -12.64 -10.35 5.12
CA PRO A 65 -13.98 -10.50 4.59
C PRO A 65 -14.60 -9.16 4.21
N GLU A 66 -15.45 -9.12 3.19
CA GLU A 66 -16.12 -7.89 2.71
C GLU A 66 -16.84 -7.12 3.83
N TYR A 67 -17.45 -7.85 4.77
CA TYR A 67 -18.16 -7.26 5.90
C TYR A 67 -17.26 -6.56 6.92
N PHE A 68 -15.94 -6.84 6.94
CA PHE A 68 -14.96 -6.16 7.80
C PHE A 68 -14.98 -4.65 7.56
N TRP A 69 -15.12 -4.27 6.29
CA TRP A 69 -15.12 -2.89 5.80
C TRP A 69 -16.45 -2.16 5.99
N ASN A 70 -17.53 -2.92 6.22
CA ASN A 70 -18.90 -2.43 6.33
C ASN A 70 -19.40 -2.45 7.79
N SER A 71 -18.53 -2.32 8.79
CA SER A 71 -18.95 -2.30 10.20
C SER A 71 -19.87 -1.11 10.48
N ARG A 72 -21.16 -1.31 10.22
CA ARG A 72 -22.24 -0.48 10.73
C ARG A 72 -22.44 -0.93 12.17
N THR A 73 -22.03 -0.10 13.12
CA THR A 73 -22.51 -0.22 14.50
C THR A 73 -24.04 -0.26 14.45
N PRO A 74 -24.70 -1.28 15.03
CA PRO A 74 -26.13 -1.21 15.26
C PRO A 74 -26.36 -0.05 16.21
N THR A 75 -27.21 0.86 15.77
CA THR A 75 -27.84 1.88 16.58
C THR A 75 -28.65 1.22 17.70
N ARG A 76 -27.97 0.78 18.75
CA ARG A 76 -28.54 0.68 20.10
C ARG A 76 -27.66 1.57 20.96
N GLN A 77 -28.19 2.74 21.28
CA GLN A 77 -27.77 3.66 22.35
C GLN A 77 -26.59 3.13 23.19
N LEU A 78 -25.37 3.35 22.70
CA LEU A 78 -24.25 3.62 23.57
C LEU A 78 -24.22 5.14 23.65
N GLU A 79 -24.42 5.68 24.85
CA GLU A 79 -24.42 7.12 25.16
C GLU A 79 -23.06 7.80 24.87
N SER A 80 -22.11 7.10 24.24
CA SER A 80 -20.77 7.57 23.93
C SER A 80 -20.26 7.06 22.57
N GLY A 81 -20.66 7.71 21.47
CA GLY A 81 -19.89 7.74 20.24
C GLY A 81 -19.92 6.50 19.33
N VAL A 82 -20.07 6.75 18.04
CA VAL A 82 -19.97 5.74 16.97
C VAL A 82 -18.58 5.11 16.98
N LYS A 83 -18.46 3.81 17.28
CA LYS A 83 -17.21 3.06 17.05
C LYS A 83 -16.97 2.95 15.55
N ARG A 84 -16.14 3.86 15.02
CA ARG A 84 -15.59 3.80 13.66
C ARG A 84 -14.55 2.68 13.60
N ILE A 85 -14.29 2.16 12.41
CA ILE A 85 -13.07 1.39 12.15
C ILE A 85 -11.90 2.31 12.54
N GLU A 86 -11.00 1.82 13.38
CA GLU A 86 -9.73 2.51 13.65
C GLU A 86 -8.73 2.07 12.58
N GLU A 87 -8.13 3.05 11.89
CA GLU A 87 -7.38 2.81 10.66
C GLU A 87 -6.03 3.52 10.73
N ASP A 88 -4.96 2.75 10.91
CA ASP A 88 -3.60 3.21 10.68
C ASP A 88 -3.14 2.73 9.29
N TRP A 89 -3.39 3.58 8.30
CA TRP A 89 -2.97 3.34 6.92
C TRP A 89 -1.46 3.34 6.72
N THR A 90 -0.68 3.88 7.66
CA THR A 90 0.79 3.90 7.54
C THR A 90 1.38 2.56 7.89
N LEU A 91 0.90 1.93 8.96
CA LEU A 91 1.33 0.59 9.37
C LEU A 91 0.50 -0.52 8.74
N GLY A 92 -0.63 -0.17 8.12
CA GLY A 92 -1.58 -1.15 7.63
C GLY A 92 -2.32 -1.86 8.77
N ASN A 93 -2.59 -1.17 9.88
CA ASN A 93 -3.26 -1.75 11.05
C ASN A 93 -4.70 -1.24 11.13
N PHE A 94 -5.66 -2.16 11.18
CA PHE A 94 -7.08 -1.86 11.09
C PHE A 94 -7.82 -2.60 12.20
N GLU A 95 -8.70 -1.91 12.91
CA GLU A 95 -9.55 -2.50 13.94
C GLU A 95 -11.02 -2.26 13.61
N SER A 96 -11.83 -3.34 13.61
CA SER A 96 -13.24 -3.28 13.26
C SER A 96 -14.07 -4.23 14.13
N TRP A 97 -15.25 -3.77 14.56
CA TRP A 97 -16.24 -4.61 15.23
C TRP A 97 -17.24 -5.13 14.20
N VAL A 98 -17.32 -6.46 14.09
CA VAL A 98 -18.12 -7.14 13.08
C VAL A 98 -19.24 -7.98 13.71
N HIS A 99 -20.42 -7.95 13.11
CA HIS A 99 -21.50 -8.89 13.42
C HIS A 99 -21.36 -10.15 12.56
N GLU A 100 -20.93 -11.24 13.17
CA GLU A 100 -20.93 -12.54 12.51
C GLU A 100 -22.27 -13.24 12.73
N HIS A 101 -22.87 -13.69 11.63
CA HIS A 101 -24.02 -14.56 11.67
C HIS A 101 -23.60 -15.99 12.01
N TYR A 102 -24.33 -16.61 12.92
CA TYR A 102 -24.20 -18.04 13.20
C TYR A 102 -25.57 -18.68 13.37
N VAL A 103 -25.63 -19.98 13.14
CA VAL A 103 -26.85 -20.76 13.34
C VAL A 103 -26.85 -21.27 14.77
N SER A 104 -27.92 -20.99 15.51
CA SER A 104 -28.14 -21.50 16.86
C SER A 104 -29.58 -21.95 17.00
N ASN A 105 -29.81 -23.18 17.46
CA ASN A 105 -31.13 -23.74 17.72
C ASN A 105 -32.14 -23.54 16.56
N GLY A 106 -31.71 -23.71 15.31
CA GLY A 106 -32.58 -23.56 14.13
C GLY A 106 -32.93 -22.12 13.74
N GLY A 107 -32.39 -21.11 14.43
CA GLY A 107 -32.53 -19.69 14.11
C GLY A 107 -31.22 -19.03 13.70
N ARG A 108 -31.33 -17.83 13.08
CA ARG A 108 -30.18 -16.95 12.82
C ARG A 108 -29.90 -16.13 14.08
N ALA A 109 -28.72 -16.32 14.66
CA ALA A 109 -28.18 -15.49 15.72
C ALA A 109 -27.02 -14.63 15.19
N TYR A 110 -26.64 -13.61 15.94
CA TYR A 110 -25.48 -12.78 15.65
C TYR A 110 -24.59 -12.67 16.89
N ARG A 111 -23.29 -12.55 16.66
CA ARG A 111 -22.31 -12.25 17.70
C ARG A 111 -21.43 -11.10 17.25
N GLU A 112 -20.98 -10.30 18.22
CA GLU A 112 -19.98 -9.28 17.99
C GLU A 112 -18.58 -9.89 18.08
N VAL A 113 -17.75 -9.61 17.08
CA VAL A 113 -16.37 -10.06 17.00
C VAL A 113 -15.50 -8.86 16.73
N LEU A 114 -14.49 -8.66 17.57
CA LEU A 114 -13.44 -7.68 17.31
C LEU A 114 -12.43 -8.28 16.35
N TYR A 115 -12.22 -7.64 15.21
CA TYR A 115 -11.17 -7.96 14.25
C TYR A 115 -10.06 -6.92 14.36
N GLN A 116 -8.83 -7.38 14.57
CA GLN A 116 -7.62 -6.57 14.44
C GLN A 116 -6.77 -7.17 13.31
N ALA A 117 -6.59 -6.41 12.24
CA ALA A 117 -5.86 -6.80 11.05
C ALA A 117 -4.57 -6.00 10.96
N PHE A 118 -3.43 -6.68 10.80
CA PHE A 118 -2.11 -6.06 10.77
C PHE A 118 -1.42 -6.34 9.43
N GLY A 119 -0.71 -5.34 8.92
CA GLY A 119 -0.05 -5.42 7.62
C GLY A 119 -1.06 -5.68 6.50
N VAL A 120 -2.11 -4.86 6.46
CA VAL A 120 -3.15 -4.97 5.43
C VAL A 120 -2.58 -4.66 4.04
N GLU A 121 -2.91 -5.52 3.08
CA GLU A 121 -2.51 -5.43 1.68
C GLU A 121 -3.74 -5.55 0.77
N PHE A 122 -3.66 -4.93 -0.40
CA PHE A 122 -4.69 -4.95 -1.44
C PHE A 122 -4.12 -5.50 -2.75
N GLU A 123 -4.97 -6.17 -3.52
CA GLU A 123 -4.58 -6.68 -4.84
C GLU A 123 -4.45 -5.53 -5.86
N CYS A 124 -3.28 -5.39 -6.49
CA CYS A 124 -2.95 -4.24 -7.33
C CYS A 124 -3.68 -4.26 -8.68
N SER A 125 -3.88 -5.44 -9.27
CA SER A 125 -4.56 -5.66 -10.55
C SER A 125 -5.96 -5.01 -10.58
N ASP A 126 -6.77 -5.34 -9.58
CA ASP A 126 -8.14 -4.85 -9.43
C ASP A 126 -8.18 -3.36 -9.08
N LEU A 127 -7.22 -2.91 -8.26
CA LEU A 127 -7.13 -1.50 -7.89
C LEU A 127 -6.87 -0.62 -9.12
N VAL A 128 -5.93 -1.00 -9.98
CA VAL A 128 -5.62 -0.28 -11.23
C VAL A 128 -6.80 -0.28 -12.19
N ALA A 129 -7.59 -1.35 -12.23
CA ALA A 129 -8.79 -1.42 -13.06
C ALA A 129 -9.83 -0.35 -12.67
N LEU A 130 -9.99 -0.12 -11.35
CA LEU A 130 -10.96 0.79 -10.75
C LEU A 130 -10.52 2.26 -10.66
N LEU A 131 -9.23 2.55 -10.84
CA LEU A 131 -8.74 3.92 -10.81
C LEU A 131 -9.51 4.80 -11.82
N PRO A 132 -9.96 6.00 -11.41
CA PRO A 132 -10.50 6.99 -12.34
C PRO A 132 -9.56 7.23 -13.52
N PRO A 133 -10.05 7.48 -14.75
CA PRO A 133 -9.20 7.63 -15.93
C PRO A 133 -8.10 8.70 -15.82
N HIS A 134 -8.34 9.73 -15.01
CA HIS A 134 -7.37 10.80 -14.74
C HIS A 134 -6.31 10.42 -13.69
N LEU A 135 -6.55 9.37 -12.90
CA LEU A 135 -5.62 8.80 -11.92
C LEU A 135 -4.91 7.55 -12.43
N LYS A 136 -5.40 6.93 -13.52
CA LYS A 136 -4.67 5.85 -14.17
C LYS A 136 -3.30 6.40 -14.58
N PRO A 137 -2.18 5.72 -14.23
CA PRO A 137 -0.90 6.10 -14.79
C PRO A 137 -1.08 6.11 -16.30
N LYS A 138 -0.71 7.21 -16.97
CA LYS A 138 -0.78 7.30 -18.43
C LYS A 138 -0.04 6.07 -18.93
N GLN A 139 -0.78 5.05 -19.39
CA GLN A 139 -0.21 3.90 -20.04
C GLN A 139 0.62 4.49 -21.15
N SER A 140 1.94 4.50 -20.98
CA SER A 140 2.84 4.92 -22.03
C SER A 140 2.51 3.95 -23.16
N LYS A 141 1.95 4.51 -24.24
CA LYS A 141 1.49 3.73 -25.39
C LYS A 141 2.61 2.77 -25.76
N ARG A 142 2.40 1.47 -25.55
CA ARG A 142 3.21 0.32 -26.01
C ARG A 142 4.53 0.75 -26.65
N GLY A 143 5.46 1.20 -25.80
CA GLY A 143 6.84 1.46 -26.16
C GLY A 143 7.67 0.26 -25.76
N ARG A 144 8.79 0.05 -26.45
CA ARG A 144 9.83 -0.88 -26.00
C ARG A 144 10.09 -0.64 -24.51
N PRO A 145 10.17 -1.69 -23.67
CA PRO A 145 10.43 -1.52 -22.24
C PRO A 145 11.66 -0.62 -22.05
N PRO A 146 11.64 0.30 -21.05
CA PRO A 146 12.80 1.14 -20.74
C PRO A 146 14.02 0.25 -20.61
N LYS A 147 15.11 0.64 -21.27
CA LYS A 147 16.34 -0.17 -21.31
C LYS A 147 16.95 -0.34 -19.92
N TYR A 148 16.62 0.55 -18.98
CA TYR A 148 17.13 0.59 -17.61
C TYR A 148 15.97 0.80 -16.63
N ASP A 149 16.05 0.13 -15.48
CA ASP A 149 15.12 0.29 -14.36
C ASP A 149 15.53 1.48 -13.49
N TRP A 150 15.27 2.69 -13.99
CA TRP A 150 15.64 3.93 -13.31
C TRP A 150 15.11 4.04 -11.87
N PRO A 151 13.85 3.69 -11.56
CA PRO A 151 13.34 3.70 -10.18
C PRO A 151 14.16 2.84 -9.22
N ALA A 152 14.54 1.62 -9.62
CA ALA A 152 15.34 0.73 -8.78
C ALA A 152 16.74 1.31 -8.51
N ILE A 153 17.35 1.94 -9.51
CA ILE A 153 18.67 2.54 -9.40
C ILE A 153 18.63 3.82 -8.54
N GLU A 154 17.62 4.67 -8.74
CA GLU A 154 17.40 5.84 -7.89
C GLU A 154 17.25 5.45 -6.42
N ALA A 155 16.50 4.39 -6.13
CA ALA A 155 16.30 3.87 -4.78
C ALA A 155 17.63 3.37 -4.17
N ALA A 156 18.41 2.58 -4.93
CA ALA A 156 19.71 2.07 -4.46
C ALA A 156 20.70 3.20 -4.16
N VAL A 157 20.77 4.23 -5.02
CA VAL A 157 21.63 5.40 -4.78
C VAL A 157 21.17 6.18 -3.55
N LEU A 158 19.86 6.39 -3.38
CA LEU A 158 19.31 7.04 -2.19
C LEU A 158 19.58 6.25 -0.90
N GLU A 159 19.51 4.93 -0.95
CA GLU A 159 19.83 4.05 0.18
C GLU A 159 21.32 4.14 0.55
N GLN A 160 22.23 4.15 -0.43
CA GLN A 160 23.66 4.36 -0.16
C GLN A 160 23.94 5.71 0.51
N ILE A 161 23.20 6.75 0.11
CA ILE A 161 23.29 8.08 0.71
C ILE A 161 22.73 8.06 2.14
N GLY A 162 21.55 7.47 2.35
CA GLY A 162 20.88 7.42 3.65
C GLY A 162 21.59 6.55 4.69
N THR A 163 22.23 5.46 4.26
CA THR A 163 23.04 4.59 5.13
C THR A 163 24.42 5.18 5.46
N GLY A 164 24.76 6.33 4.87
CA GLY A 164 26.04 7.00 5.07
C GLY A 164 27.23 6.33 4.38
N THR A 165 26.95 5.35 3.51
CA THR A 165 27.93 4.67 2.67
C THR A 165 28.48 5.63 1.61
N SER A 166 27.63 6.52 1.12
CA SER A 166 28.00 7.69 0.33
C SER A 166 27.52 8.96 1.04
N LYS A 167 28.36 9.99 1.11
CA LYS A 167 27.98 11.33 1.58
C LYS A 167 28.21 12.31 0.45
N PRO A 168 27.24 12.47 -0.48
CA PRO A 168 27.42 13.38 -1.59
C PRO A 168 27.40 14.82 -1.08
N GLU A 169 28.44 15.57 -1.42
CA GLU A 169 28.55 17.01 -1.11
C GLU A 169 28.15 17.86 -2.31
N ILE A 170 28.32 17.30 -3.51
CA ILE A 170 27.98 17.93 -4.78
C ILE A 170 27.20 16.97 -5.68
N LEU A 171 26.50 17.52 -6.67
CA LEU A 171 25.76 16.72 -7.68
C LEU A 171 26.66 15.69 -8.38
N ALA A 172 27.94 16.01 -8.59
CA ALA A 172 28.89 15.10 -9.23
C ALA A 172 29.12 13.80 -8.42
N ASP A 173 28.97 13.83 -7.09
CA ASP A 173 29.06 12.62 -6.26
C ASP A 173 27.88 11.70 -6.49
N VAL A 174 26.70 12.28 -6.71
CA VAL A 174 25.49 11.52 -7.07
C VAL A 174 25.64 10.94 -8.47
N GLU A 175 26.13 11.72 -9.45
CA GLU A 175 26.42 11.23 -10.80
C GLU A 175 27.39 10.05 -10.78
N ARG A 176 28.43 10.11 -9.94
CA ARG A 176 29.39 9.00 -9.73
C ARG A 176 28.71 7.76 -9.15
N ALA A 177 27.84 7.90 -8.15
CA ALA A 177 27.11 6.76 -7.58
C ALA A 177 26.19 6.09 -8.62
N PHE A 178 25.54 6.87 -9.50
CA PHE A 178 24.82 6.32 -10.64
C PHE A 178 25.75 5.59 -11.62
N ALA A 179 26.90 6.18 -11.95
CA ALA A 179 27.86 5.55 -12.85
C ALA A 179 28.39 4.23 -12.29
N GLU A 180 28.63 4.14 -10.98
CA GLU A 180 29.01 2.90 -10.28
C GLU A 180 27.88 1.86 -10.31
N ALA A 181 26.63 2.28 -10.07
CA ALA A 181 25.47 1.40 -10.17
C ALA A 181 25.29 0.82 -11.59
N PHE A 182 25.76 1.53 -12.62
CA PHE A 182 25.78 1.08 -14.01
C PHE A 182 27.09 0.40 -14.44
N GLY A 183 28.12 0.34 -13.58
CA GLY A 183 29.49 -0.04 -13.91
C GLY A 183 29.68 -1.48 -14.42
N GLY A 184 28.64 -2.33 -14.33
CA GLY A 184 28.62 -3.69 -14.86
C GLY A 184 27.85 -3.87 -16.18
N LEU A 185 27.30 -2.81 -16.78
CA LEU A 185 26.51 -2.91 -18.01
C LEU A 185 27.36 -2.72 -19.27
N ASP A 186 27.22 -3.63 -20.24
CA ASP A 186 27.85 -3.53 -21.57
C ASP A 186 27.53 -2.23 -22.32
N LYS A 187 26.39 -1.61 -21.99
CA LYS A 187 25.96 -0.33 -22.56
C LYS A 187 25.35 0.52 -21.46
N PRO A 188 26.12 1.37 -20.78
CA PRO A 188 25.56 2.31 -19.82
C PRO A 188 24.69 3.37 -20.54
N PRO A 189 23.77 4.02 -19.81
CA PRO A 189 23.04 5.16 -20.34
C PRO A 189 23.98 6.33 -20.66
N ALA A 190 23.51 7.26 -21.49
CA ALA A 190 24.27 8.47 -21.79
C ALA A 190 24.46 9.31 -20.52
N GLU A 191 25.61 9.96 -20.39
CA GLU A 191 25.95 10.79 -19.23
C GLU A 191 24.93 11.91 -19.00
N SER A 192 24.37 12.48 -20.08
CA SER A 192 23.29 13.47 -19.99
C SER A 192 22.04 12.92 -19.32
N THR A 193 21.67 11.67 -19.60
CA THR A 193 20.54 10.99 -18.96
C THR A 193 20.84 10.69 -17.50
N ILE A 194 22.06 10.24 -17.19
CA ILE A 194 22.50 10.02 -15.79
C ILE A 194 22.40 11.33 -15.00
N ARG A 195 22.86 12.45 -15.57
CA ARG A 195 22.82 13.78 -14.96
C ARG A 195 21.39 14.24 -14.64
N GLU A 196 20.43 14.01 -15.52
CA GLU A 196 19.00 14.36 -15.27
C GLU A 196 18.43 13.62 -14.05
N HIS A 197 18.69 12.32 -13.95
CA HIS A 197 18.24 11.50 -12.82
C HIS A 197 19.02 11.84 -11.53
N ALA A 198 20.33 12.03 -11.61
CA ALA A 198 21.16 12.45 -10.49
C ALA A 198 20.71 13.81 -9.91
N ALA A 199 20.36 14.77 -10.77
CA ALA A 199 19.84 16.07 -10.34
C ALA A 199 18.52 15.95 -9.55
N THR A 200 17.66 15.03 -9.97
CA THR A 200 16.39 14.73 -9.28
C THR A 200 16.64 14.12 -7.90
N VAL A 201 17.56 13.16 -7.79
CA VAL A 201 17.96 12.54 -6.52
C VAL A 201 18.63 13.57 -5.59
N TRP A 202 19.52 14.40 -6.13
CA TRP A 202 20.21 15.46 -5.39
C TRP A 202 19.23 16.48 -4.80
N ALA A 203 18.24 16.92 -5.59
CA ALA A 203 17.20 17.82 -5.12
C ALA A 203 16.36 17.21 -3.98
N LYS A 204 16.05 15.90 -4.06
CA LYS A 204 15.38 15.17 -2.97
C LYS A 204 16.24 15.12 -1.71
N TYR A 205 17.53 14.81 -1.84
CA TYR A 205 18.48 14.77 -0.72
C TYR A 205 18.62 16.13 -0.02
N GLN A 206 18.82 17.22 -0.78
CA GLN A 206 18.92 18.57 -0.21
C GLN A 206 17.66 19.01 0.53
N LYS A 207 16.49 18.53 0.10
CA LYS A 207 15.22 18.82 0.78
C LYS A 207 15.05 18.01 2.07
N ALA A 208 15.63 16.82 2.16
CA ALA A 208 15.55 15.95 3.34
C ALA A 208 16.56 16.31 4.44
N GLY A 209 17.65 16.99 4.09
CA GLY A 209 18.68 17.45 5.04
C GLY A 209 18.41 18.82 5.69
N LYS A 210 17.26 19.45 5.43
CA LYS A 210 16.77 20.67 6.10
C LYS A 210 15.62 20.34 7.03
#